data_AF-A0A2W6CK13-F1
#
_entry.id   AF-A0A2W6CK13-F1
#
_cell.length_a   1.000
_cell.length_b   1.000
_cell.length_c   1.000
_cell.angle_alpha   90.00
_cell.angle_beta   90.00
_cell.angle_gamma   90.00
#
_symmetry.space_group_name_H-M   'P 1'
#
loop_
_entity.id
_entity.type
_entity.pdbx_description
1 polymer ?
#
loop_
_entity_poly.entity_id
_entity_poly.type
_entity_poly.pdbx_seq_one_letter_code
_entity_poly.pdbx_strand_id
1 'polypeptide(L)'
;MPGCGGVLDALDADLVAVTGVLDELRADRVGIEAAMGTVATLMRPPNDPFHERLVAAYPRIRRFLPLLIAAIELEATNSAQPVLAAYHALGDWLADKPRTTTLPDTEVPLDVINPAWEPHVRDRATATVTRAGYACCVLDALRTRLRRRDIYAPASTRWGDPRAELLTPDVWEDQRQTLCDELALDTDPASVLDQLTTALDTAWRVTAAGAPANPDLRIEHRDGRDEIVLTPLDAHEEPDSLVALRAEVEALLPEVEIADLPLEVHRWTGFLDEYTHISGTPSREPGLPETLSALLVSESCNVGLTPVTDPAYPPLTRDRLNWVGHNDLRSATHAAANTRLVDFHTGLPLAQAWGGGEMASADGMRFVIPVSTIHAAYNPRYFGRQRGSTLYSWMADTHMVFAQTLIPGTQRDSLHALDGLANQTLIRPEMVSTDTAGASEIVFALAWAWATGGHPGWPTCPTNGSGTSTPTPTTARSPGSHATASTLGSSSRTGTKSAASPPHCEPAPSPPRRSCGPCNAALTPPASLAPSPSSAGSSSPARIAVLPRPRVPPHHPSPAQPWRNP
;
A
#
# COMPACT_ATOMS: atom_id res chain seq x y z
N MET A 1 -18.48 -33.99 18.12
CA MET A 1 -18.66 -32.74 18.89
C MET A 1 -19.83 -31.93 18.32
N PRO A 2 -21.09 -32.35 18.54
CA PRO A 2 -22.20 -31.40 18.57
C PRO A 2 -22.18 -30.70 19.94
N GLY A 3 -21.97 -29.38 19.99
CA GLY A 3 -21.99 -28.67 21.28
C GLY A 3 -21.36 -27.27 21.28
N CYS A 4 -20.28 -27.04 20.54
CA CYS A 4 -19.55 -25.76 20.61
C CYS A 4 -20.33 -24.53 20.07
N GLY A 5 -21.43 -24.72 19.33
CA GLY A 5 -22.30 -23.61 18.90
C GLY A 5 -23.15 -23.03 20.04
N GLY A 6 -23.70 -23.89 20.90
CA GLY A 6 -24.68 -23.48 21.91
C GLY A 6 -24.16 -22.55 23.01
N VAL A 7 -22.84 -22.44 23.18
CA VAL A 7 -22.23 -21.49 24.13
C VAL A 7 -22.39 -20.04 23.65
N LEU A 8 -22.23 -19.80 22.34
CA LEU A 8 -22.39 -18.47 21.75
C LEU A 8 -23.86 -18.08 21.71
N ASP A 9 -24.73 -19.00 21.27
CA ASP A 9 -26.18 -18.77 21.24
C ASP A 9 -26.77 -18.52 22.65
N ALA A 10 -26.19 -19.11 23.71
CA ALA A 10 -26.62 -18.90 25.09
C ALA A 10 -26.13 -17.57 25.70
N LEU A 11 -24.96 -17.05 25.26
CA LEU A 11 -24.43 -15.75 25.71
C LEU A 11 -25.30 -14.58 25.24
N ASP A 12 -25.94 -14.71 24.08
CA ASP A 12 -26.86 -13.72 23.52
C ASP A 12 -28.29 -13.81 24.13
N ALA A 13 -28.56 -14.81 24.99
CA ALA A 13 -29.88 -15.08 25.56
C ALA A 13 -30.05 -14.61 27.02
N ASP A 14 -29.51 -15.36 28.00
CA ASP A 14 -29.57 -14.98 29.42
C ASP A 14 -28.58 -15.78 30.31
N LEU A 15 -28.43 -15.34 31.57
CA LEU A 15 -27.54 -15.99 32.56
C LEU A 15 -27.94 -17.43 32.90
N VAL A 16 -29.24 -17.76 32.86
CA VAL A 16 -29.74 -19.13 33.14
C VAL A 16 -29.38 -20.08 32.00
N ALA A 17 -29.52 -19.66 30.75
CA ALA A 17 -29.10 -20.39 29.56
C ALA A 17 -27.59 -20.68 29.60
N VAL A 18 -26.77 -19.68 29.94
CA VAL A 18 -25.32 -19.85 30.12
C VAL A 18 -25.02 -20.89 31.21
N THR A 19 -25.71 -20.87 32.36
CA THR A 19 -25.51 -21.92 33.39
C THR A 19 -25.91 -23.32 32.93
N GLY A 20 -27.00 -23.45 32.15
CA GLY A 20 -27.43 -24.75 31.61
C GLY A 20 -26.38 -25.36 30.67
N VAL A 21 -25.85 -24.57 29.73
CA VAL A 21 -24.79 -25.03 28.81
C VAL A 21 -23.48 -25.32 29.56
N LEU A 22 -23.14 -24.55 30.59
CA LEU A 22 -21.98 -24.83 31.43
C LEU A 22 -22.13 -26.14 32.23
N ASP A 23 -23.34 -26.48 32.68
CA ASP A 23 -23.58 -27.74 33.39
C ASP A 23 -23.60 -28.95 32.45
N GLU A 24 -24.07 -28.82 31.20
CA GLU A 24 -23.86 -29.86 30.17
C GLU A 24 -22.36 -30.05 29.84
N LEU A 25 -21.60 -28.97 29.68
CA LEU A 25 -20.14 -29.06 29.48
C LEU A 25 -19.40 -29.65 30.68
N ARG A 26 -19.89 -29.42 31.92
CA ARG A 26 -19.37 -30.07 33.13
C ARG A 26 -19.74 -31.56 33.18
N ALA A 27 -20.90 -31.94 32.66
CA ALA A 27 -21.31 -33.34 32.56
C ALA A 27 -20.48 -34.11 31.52
N ASP A 28 -20.20 -33.52 30.35
CA ASP A 28 -19.30 -34.10 29.33
C ASP A 28 -17.81 -33.77 29.57
N ARG A 29 -17.43 -33.51 30.83
CA ARG A 29 -16.03 -33.22 31.18
C ARG A 29 -15.06 -34.31 30.70
N VAL A 30 -15.48 -35.58 30.71
CA VAL A 30 -14.67 -36.72 30.23
C VAL A 30 -14.49 -36.67 28.70
N GLY A 31 -15.53 -36.32 27.94
CA GLY A 31 -15.43 -36.11 26.49
C GLY A 31 -14.56 -34.90 26.13
N ILE A 32 -14.66 -33.81 26.90
CA ILE A 32 -13.81 -32.63 26.76
C ILE A 32 -12.35 -32.95 27.11
N GLU A 33 -12.07 -33.65 28.21
CA GLU A 33 -10.70 -34.05 28.58
C GLU A 33 -10.10 -35.02 27.55
N ALA A 34 -10.89 -35.95 26.99
CA ALA A 34 -10.45 -36.82 25.89
C ALA A 34 -10.22 -36.05 24.58
N ALA A 35 -11.06 -35.06 24.26
CA ALA A 35 -10.88 -34.17 23.11
C ALA A 35 -9.66 -33.26 23.29
N MET A 36 -9.42 -32.73 24.49
CA MET A 36 -8.22 -31.98 24.85
C MET A 36 -6.97 -32.84 24.79
N GLY A 37 -7.02 -34.10 25.22
CA GLY A 37 -5.93 -35.06 25.05
C GLY A 37 -5.65 -35.38 23.58
N THR A 38 -6.71 -35.53 22.77
CA THR A 38 -6.61 -35.73 21.32
C THR A 38 -6.02 -34.48 20.65
N VAL A 39 -6.47 -33.28 21.03
CA VAL A 39 -5.90 -32.01 20.58
C VAL A 39 -4.46 -31.87 21.04
N ALA A 40 -4.09 -32.24 22.27
CA ALA A 40 -2.69 -32.22 22.73
C ALA A 40 -1.80 -33.23 21.99
N THR A 41 -2.38 -34.32 21.48
CA THR A 41 -1.67 -35.33 20.66
C THR A 41 -1.54 -34.90 19.19
N LEU A 42 -2.50 -34.13 18.67
CA LEU A 42 -2.51 -33.60 17.29
C LEU A 42 -1.80 -32.23 17.18
N MET A 43 -1.81 -31.44 18.24
CA MET A 43 -1.03 -30.24 18.41
C MET A 43 0.44 -30.63 18.49
N ARG A 44 1.28 -29.82 17.87
CA ARG A 44 2.73 -30.10 17.85
C ARG A 44 3.26 -30.02 19.28
N PRO A 45 4.11 -30.97 19.72
CA PRO A 45 4.83 -30.81 20.97
C PRO A 45 5.65 -29.51 20.94
N PRO A 46 5.82 -28.81 22.08
CA PRO A 46 6.55 -27.54 22.13
C PRO A 46 7.98 -27.63 21.59
N ASN A 47 8.61 -28.79 21.78
CA ASN A 47 9.84 -29.17 21.08
C ASN A 47 9.45 -29.73 19.70
N ASP A 48 9.31 -28.86 18.69
CA ASP A 48 9.20 -29.32 17.31
C ASP A 48 10.54 -29.96 16.89
N PRO A 49 10.62 -31.26 16.54
CA PRO A 49 11.85 -31.90 16.05
C PRO A 49 12.18 -31.45 14.62
N PHE A 50 12.07 -30.15 14.34
CA PHE A 50 12.35 -29.52 13.05
C PHE A 50 13.78 -29.86 12.57
N HIS A 51 14.77 -29.66 13.44
CA HIS A 51 16.18 -29.95 13.16
C HIS A 51 16.39 -31.45 12.87
N GLU A 52 15.89 -32.34 13.73
CA GLU A 52 16.01 -33.79 13.56
C GLU A 52 15.34 -34.29 12.27
N ARG A 53 14.13 -33.80 11.95
CA ARG A 53 13.45 -34.14 10.69
C ARG A 53 14.23 -33.63 9.48
N LEU A 54 14.84 -32.44 9.55
CA LEU A 54 15.62 -31.89 8.44
C LEU A 54 16.92 -32.69 8.23
N VAL A 55 17.62 -33.05 9.30
CA VAL A 55 18.80 -33.94 9.28
C VAL A 55 18.43 -35.34 8.77
N ALA A 56 17.29 -35.91 9.18
CA ALA A 56 16.78 -37.17 8.64
C ALA A 56 16.44 -37.10 7.13
N ALA A 57 16.14 -35.91 6.60
CA ALA A 57 15.93 -35.68 5.17
C ALA A 57 17.25 -35.48 4.37
N TYR A 58 18.39 -35.26 5.04
CA TYR A 58 19.70 -35.05 4.39
C TYR A 58 20.08 -36.10 3.33
N PRO A 59 19.80 -37.41 3.48
CA PRO A 59 20.09 -38.41 2.44
C PRO A 59 19.39 -38.16 1.10
N ARG A 60 18.29 -37.40 1.08
CA ARG A 60 17.61 -36.91 -0.13
C ARG A 60 18.29 -35.64 -0.65
N ILE A 61 18.58 -34.69 0.24
CA ILE A 61 19.20 -33.39 -0.07
C ILE A 61 20.58 -33.57 -0.73
N ARG A 62 21.44 -34.41 -0.14
CA ARG A 62 22.81 -34.67 -0.63
C ARG A 62 22.91 -35.17 -2.08
N ARG A 63 21.80 -35.65 -2.67
CA ARG A 63 21.78 -36.16 -4.06
C ARG A 63 21.80 -35.05 -5.10
N PHE A 64 21.25 -33.87 -4.78
CA PHE A 64 21.21 -32.71 -5.68
C PHE A 64 22.09 -31.56 -5.19
N LEU A 65 22.44 -31.54 -3.90
CA LEU A 65 23.23 -30.46 -3.29
C LEU A 65 24.56 -30.15 -4.02
N PRO A 66 25.38 -31.13 -4.47
CA PRO A 66 26.58 -30.81 -5.25
C PRO A 66 26.28 -30.12 -6.59
N LEU A 67 25.21 -30.53 -7.28
CA LEU A 67 24.77 -29.88 -8.51
C LEU A 67 24.22 -28.48 -8.25
N LEU A 68 23.53 -28.25 -7.13
CA LEU A 68 23.05 -26.94 -6.72
C LEU A 68 24.20 -25.96 -6.47
N ILE A 69 25.24 -26.42 -5.77
CA ILE A 69 26.44 -25.63 -5.47
C ILE A 69 27.22 -25.31 -6.75
N ALA A 70 27.35 -26.26 -7.67
CA ALA A 70 28.07 -26.07 -8.93
C ALA A 70 27.30 -25.24 -9.98
N ALA A 71 25.96 -25.21 -9.92
CA ALA A 71 25.13 -24.56 -10.95
C ALA A 71 24.64 -23.15 -10.58
N ILE A 72 24.69 -22.75 -9.31
CA ILE A 72 24.21 -21.45 -8.84
C ILE A 72 25.36 -20.68 -8.19
N GLU A 73 25.84 -19.66 -8.89
CA GLU A 73 26.71 -18.63 -8.33
C GLU A 73 25.91 -17.76 -7.36
N LEU A 74 26.48 -17.54 -6.16
CA LEU A 74 25.88 -16.78 -5.08
C LEU A 74 26.87 -15.77 -4.54
N GLU A 75 26.37 -14.57 -4.29
CA GLU A 75 27.11 -13.49 -3.63
C GLU A 75 26.43 -13.12 -2.30
N ALA A 76 27.17 -12.43 -1.43
CA ALA A 76 26.71 -12.10 -0.10
C ALA A 76 27.13 -10.70 0.34
N THR A 77 26.23 -10.03 1.05
CA THR A 77 26.54 -8.85 1.84
C THR A 77 27.51 -9.19 2.98
N ASN A 78 28.28 -8.22 3.48
CA ASN A 78 29.25 -8.40 4.57
C ASN A 78 28.66 -9.13 5.80
N SER A 79 27.38 -8.92 6.10
CA SER A 79 26.69 -9.57 7.25
C SER A 79 26.37 -11.05 7.06
N ALA A 80 26.46 -11.57 5.84
CA ALA A 80 26.14 -12.94 5.46
C ALA A 80 27.32 -13.69 4.81
N GLN A 81 28.47 -13.03 4.62
CA GLN A 81 29.71 -13.68 4.19
C GLN A 81 30.08 -14.95 4.99
N PRO A 82 29.89 -15.04 6.33
CA PRO A 82 30.13 -16.29 7.05
C PRO A 82 29.23 -17.46 6.61
N VAL A 83 28.00 -17.17 6.19
CA VAL A 83 27.06 -18.19 5.68
C VAL A 83 27.44 -18.63 4.27
N LEU A 84 27.91 -17.71 3.42
CA LEU A 84 28.41 -18.03 2.08
C LEU A 84 29.72 -18.84 2.15
N ALA A 85 30.66 -18.45 3.00
CA ALA A 85 31.87 -19.22 3.27
C ALA A 85 31.56 -20.65 3.77
N ALA A 86 30.59 -20.79 4.68
CA ALA A 86 30.12 -22.10 5.14
C ALA A 86 29.46 -22.95 4.02
N TYR A 87 28.79 -22.31 3.05
CA TYR A 87 28.21 -22.95 1.86
C TYR A 87 29.28 -23.44 0.88
N HIS A 88 30.33 -22.66 0.61
CA HIS A 88 31.46 -23.10 -0.21
C HIS A 88 32.24 -24.24 0.47
N ALA A 89 32.58 -24.11 1.75
CA ALA A 89 33.26 -25.17 2.52
C ALA A 89 32.45 -26.48 2.58
N LEU A 90 31.11 -26.40 2.56
CA LEU A 90 30.23 -27.57 2.42
C LEU A 90 30.32 -28.20 1.01
N GLY A 91 30.47 -27.38 -0.03
CA GLY A 91 30.77 -27.81 -1.40
C GLY A 91 32.08 -28.57 -1.48
N ASP A 92 33.16 -27.99 -0.94
CA ASP A 92 34.49 -28.59 -0.90
C ASP A 92 34.49 -29.93 -0.14
N TRP A 93 33.82 -30.00 1.02
CA TRP A 93 33.62 -31.25 1.75
C TRP A 93 32.87 -32.32 0.93
N LEU A 94 31.86 -31.92 0.15
CA LEU A 94 31.12 -32.84 -0.73
C LEU A 94 31.95 -33.32 -1.93
N ALA A 95 32.84 -32.49 -2.46
CA ALA A 95 33.70 -32.79 -3.60
C ALA A 95 34.95 -33.60 -3.21
N ASP A 96 35.74 -33.10 -2.26
CA ASP A 96 37.07 -33.62 -1.93
C ASP A 96 37.01 -34.79 -0.93
N LYS A 97 36.06 -34.75 0.00
CA LYS A 97 35.90 -35.74 1.08
C LYS A 97 34.53 -36.44 1.03
N PRO A 98 34.08 -36.99 -0.12
CA PRO A 98 32.70 -37.46 -0.32
C PRO A 98 32.29 -38.61 0.61
N ARG A 99 33.25 -39.47 0.99
CA ARG A 99 33.03 -40.61 1.91
C ARG A 99 33.07 -40.21 3.40
N THR A 100 33.59 -39.04 3.72
CA THR A 100 33.81 -38.57 5.10
C THR A 100 32.55 -37.92 5.65
N THR A 101 32.00 -38.49 6.72
CA THR A 101 30.73 -38.04 7.35
C THR A 101 30.91 -37.06 8.49
N THR A 102 32.11 -36.93 9.03
CA THR A 102 32.48 -36.05 10.15
C THR A 102 33.83 -35.40 9.89
N LEU A 103 34.00 -34.14 10.27
CA LEU A 103 35.29 -33.42 10.26
C LEU A 103 35.56 -32.81 11.64
N PRO A 104 36.83 -32.53 11.98
CA PRO A 104 37.15 -31.66 13.11
C PRO A 104 36.47 -30.30 12.96
N ASP A 105 36.05 -29.70 14.07
CA ASP A 105 35.42 -28.38 14.07
C ASP A 105 36.37 -27.24 13.62
N THR A 106 37.69 -27.48 13.62
CA THR A 106 38.71 -26.59 13.06
C THR A 106 38.78 -26.58 11.53
N GLU A 107 38.17 -27.55 10.83
CA GLU A 107 38.20 -27.65 9.36
C GLU A 107 36.99 -26.99 8.67
N VAL A 108 36.02 -26.47 9.42
CA VAL A 108 34.77 -25.90 8.86
C VAL A 108 34.39 -24.57 9.53
N PRO A 109 33.85 -23.58 8.80
CA PRO A 109 33.35 -22.34 9.39
C PRO A 109 32.22 -22.57 10.41
N LEU A 110 32.45 -22.19 11.68
CA LEU A 110 31.49 -22.43 12.77
C LEU A 110 30.48 -21.29 12.98
N ASP A 111 30.76 -20.08 12.46
CA ASP A 111 29.93 -18.87 12.68
C ASP A 111 28.49 -18.97 12.14
N VAL A 112 28.22 -19.93 11.26
CA VAL A 112 26.88 -20.25 10.76
C VAL A 112 26.01 -20.99 11.79
N ILE A 113 26.63 -21.61 12.80
CA ILE A 113 25.97 -22.47 13.78
C ILE A 113 25.40 -21.61 14.91
N ASN A 114 24.08 -21.48 14.94
CA ASN A 114 23.38 -20.80 16.03
C ASN A 114 23.16 -21.77 17.23
N PRO A 115 22.79 -21.26 18.43
CA PRO A 115 22.59 -22.09 19.62
C PRO A 115 21.52 -23.18 19.49
N ALA A 116 20.58 -23.08 18.54
CA ALA A 116 19.57 -24.10 18.28
C ALA A 116 20.09 -25.23 17.39
N TRP A 117 21.03 -24.93 16.49
CA TRP A 117 21.69 -25.91 15.62
C TRP A 117 22.88 -26.60 16.29
N GLU A 118 23.59 -25.95 17.22
CA GLU A 118 24.78 -26.49 17.92
C GLU A 118 24.62 -27.96 18.37
N PRO A 119 23.53 -28.40 19.06
CA PRO A 119 23.40 -29.79 19.53
C PRO A 119 23.22 -30.83 18.42
N HIS A 120 22.83 -30.40 17.22
CA HIS A 120 22.59 -31.26 16.06
C HIS A 120 23.75 -31.25 15.06
N VAL A 121 24.63 -30.26 15.15
CA VAL A 121 25.77 -30.07 14.23
C VAL A 121 27.07 -30.59 14.84
N ARG A 122 27.36 -30.26 16.10
CA ARG A 122 28.67 -30.42 16.73
C ARG A 122 28.62 -31.35 17.94
N ASP A 123 29.46 -32.38 17.93
CA ASP A 123 29.74 -33.19 19.11
C ASP A 123 30.90 -32.56 19.90
N ARG A 124 30.57 -31.99 21.06
CA ARG A 124 31.54 -31.36 21.97
C ARG A 124 32.47 -32.34 22.67
N ALA A 125 32.11 -33.63 22.76
CA ALA A 125 32.98 -34.64 23.36
C ALA A 125 34.12 -35.06 22.43
N THR A 126 33.90 -35.01 21.11
CA THR A 126 34.90 -35.37 20.09
C THR A 126 35.48 -34.17 19.34
N ALA A 127 34.95 -32.96 19.55
CA ALA A 127 35.24 -31.74 18.77
C ALA A 127 35.05 -31.95 17.26
N THR A 128 34.02 -32.72 16.88
CA THR A 128 33.69 -33.00 15.47
C THR A 128 32.34 -32.43 15.06
N VAL A 129 32.24 -32.11 13.78
CA VAL A 129 31.03 -31.63 13.11
C VAL A 129 30.50 -32.73 12.21
N THR A 130 29.19 -33.00 12.28
CA THR A 130 28.53 -33.99 11.41
C THR A 130 28.10 -33.35 10.09
N ARG A 131 28.39 -34.00 8.95
CA ARG A 131 28.05 -33.44 7.62
C ARG A 131 26.55 -33.25 7.42
N ALA A 132 25.74 -34.15 8.00
CA ALA A 132 24.28 -34.08 7.88
C ALA A 132 23.70 -32.90 8.67
N GLY A 133 24.14 -32.72 9.93
CA GLY A 133 23.78 -31.56 10.74
C GLY A 133 24.25 -30.26 10.10
N TYR A 134 25.54 -30.17 9.77
CA TYR A 134 26.17 -28.98 9.19
C TYR A 134 25.51 -28.56 7.87
N ALA A 135 25.27 -29.50 6.95
CA ALA A 135 24.60 -29.18 5.68
C ALA A 135 23.19 -28.66 5.88
N CYS A 136 22.42 -29.22 6.82
CA CYS A 136 21.08 -28.74 7.13
C CYS A 136 21.10 -27.36 7.80
N CYS A 137 22.05 -27.10 8.70
CA CYS A 137 22.27 -25.78 9.31
C CYS A 137 22.61 -24.72 8.27
N VAL A 138 23.60 -24.99 7.40
CA VAL A 138 24.02 -24.08 6.31
C VAL A 138 22.86 -23.79 5.35
N LEU A 139 22.08 -24.81 4.95
CA LEU A 139 20.93 -24.62 4.06
C LEU A 139 19.76 -23.86 4.70
N ASP A 140 19.54 -24.03 6.01
CA ASP A 140 18.51 -23.30 6.76
C ASP A 140 18.89 -21.81 6.95
N ALA A 141 20.17 -21.54 7.23
CA ALA A 141 20.75 -20.21 7.24
C ALA A 141 20.70 -19.56 5.84
N LEU A 142 21.14 -20.27 4.79
CA LEU A 142 21.10 -19.81 3.39
C LEU A 142 19.67 -19.47 2.96
N ARG A 143 18.68 -20.35 3.22
CA ARG A 143 17.25 -20.07 2.93
C ARG A 143 16.79 -18.78 3.59
N THR A 144 17.24 -18.53 4.81
CA THR A 144 16.86 -17.33 5.59
C THR A 144 17.53 -16.07 5.05
N ARG A 145 18.81 -16.14 4.66
CA ARG A 145 19.57 -15.03 4.06
C ARG A 145 19.11 -14.71 2.63
N LEU A 146 18.82 -15.71 1.80
CA LEU A 146 18.17 -15.54 0.49
C LEU A 146 16.81 -14.82 0.61
N ARG A 147 15.98 -15.21 1.58
CA ARG A 147 14.70 -14.53 1.85
C ARG A 147 14.86 -13.06 2.27
N ARG A 148 15.97 -12.72 2.93
CA ARG A 148 16.31 -11.35 3.33
C ARG A 148 17.07 -10.55 2.25
N ARG A 149 17.50 -11.20 1.17
CA ARG A 149 18.47 -10.68 0.17
C ARG A 149 19.86 -10.34 0.72
N ASP A 150 20.21 -10.88 1.89
CA ASP A 150 21.57 -10.79 2.42
C ASP A 150 22.55 -11.67 1.62
N ILE A 151 22.01 -12.71 0.98
CA ILE A 151 22.64 -13.54 -0.06
C ILE A 151 21.74 -13.47 -1.29
N TYR A 152 22.34 -13.38 -2.48
CA TYR A 152 21.64 -13.22 -3.74
C TYR A 152 22.36 -13.96 -4.87
N ALA A 153 21.68 -14.16 -6.00
CA ALA A 153 22.21 -14.78 -7.22
C ALA A 153 22.24 -13.72 -8.32
N PRO A 154 23.41 -13.15 -8.71
CA PRO A 154 23.50 -11.99 -9.61
C PRO A 154 22.73 -12.15 -10.93
N ALA A 155 22.76 -13.34 -11.53
CA ALA A 155 22.06 -13.65 -12.78
C ALA A 155 20.53 -13.86 -12.64
N SER A 156 19.96 -13.72 -11.44
CA SER A 156 18.54 -13.98 -11.17
C SER A 156 17.74 -12.69 -11.08
N THR A 157 16.75 -12.49 -11.96
CA THR A 157 15.77 -11.40 -11.81
C THR A 157 15.01 -11.50 -10.49
N ARG A 158 14.63 -12.70 -10.05
CA ARG A 158 13.88 -12.90 -8.81
C ARG A 158 14.74 -12.85 -7.55
N TRP A 159 15.99 -13.32 -7.60
CA TRP A 159 16.85 -13.47 -6.41
C TRP A 159 18.16 -12.68 -6.49
N GLY A 160 18.27 -11.71 -7.41
CA GLY A 160 19.43 -10.84 -7.58
C GLY A 160 19.65 -9.83 -6.46
N ASP A 161 20.74 -9.07 -6.58
CA ASP A 161 21.10 -8.01 -5.64
C ASP A 161 20.06 -6.87 -5.72
N PRO A 162 19.32 -6.55 -4.64
CA PRO A 162 18.42 -5.40 -4.63
C PRO A 162 19.16 -4.06 -4.81
N ARG A 163 20.48 -4.01 -4.65
CA ARG A 163 21.29 -2.80 -4.83
C ARG A 163 21.67 -2.52 -6.28
N ALA A 164 21.55 -3.52 -7.17
CA ALA A 164 21.86 -3.34 -8.59
C ALA A 164 20.87 -2.38 -9.30
N GLU A 165 19.73 -2.07 -8.66
CA GLU A 165 18.75 -1.08 -9.11
C GLU A 165 19.01 0.32 -8.52
N LEU A 166 19.98 0.47 -7.61
CA LEU A 166 20.38 1.77 -7.06
C LEU A 166 21.40 2.47 -7.97
N LEU A 167 21.53 3.80 -7.81
CA LEU A 167 22.59 4.57 -8.46
C LEU A 167 23.97 4.03 -8.03
N THR A 168 24.88 3.87 -9.00
CA THR A 168 26.27 3.51 -8.69
C THR A 168 26.96 4.67 -7.96
N PRO A 169 28.01 4.42 -7.16
CA PRO A 169 28.69 5.48 -6.41
C PRO A 169 29.16 6.64 -7.29
N ASP A 170 29.68 6.35 -8.50
CA ASP A 170 30.15 7.36 -9.44
C ASP A 170 28.99 8.24 -9.96
N VAL A 171 27.86 7.62 -10.36
CA VAL A 171 26.67 8.34 -10.82
C VAL A 171 26.03 9.13 -9.68
N TRP A 172 26.05 8.60 -8.46
CA TRP A 172 25.59 9.31 -7.28
C TRP A 172 26.42 10.57 -7.05
N GLU A 173 27.75 10.51 -6.95
CA GLU A 173 28.55 11.72 -6.71
C GLU A 173 28.45 12.74 -7.86
N ASP A 174 28.32 12.29 -9.11
CA ASP A 174 28.09 13.17 -10.27
C ASP A 174 26.72 13.89 -10.24
N GLN A 175 25.67 13.24 -9.71
CA GLN A 175 24.28 13.75 -9.73
C GLN A 175 23.78 14.27 -8.37
N ARG A 176 24.51 14.01 -7.28
CA ARG A 176 24.10 14.26 -5.89
C ARG A 176 23.56 15.67 -5.66
N GLN A 177 24.28 16.69 -6.12
CA GLN A 177 23.83 18.08 -5.95
C GLN A 177 22.47 18.32 -6.63
N THR A 178 22.36 17.97 -7.91
CA THR A 178 21.13 18.14 -8.69
C THR A 178 19.95 17.36 -8.07
N LEU A 179 20.16 16.11 -7.69
CA LEU A 179 19.11 15.28 -7.09
C LEU A 179 18.69 15.77 -5.71
N CYS A 180 19.63 16.25 -4.88
CA CYS A 180 19.32 16.86 -3.60
C CYS A 180 18.57 18.18 -3.78
N ASP A 181 18.97 19.04 -4.73
CA ASP A 181 18.29 20.30 -5.03
C ASP A 181 16.87 20.06 -5.58
N GLU A 182 16.69 19.11 -6.50
CA GLU A 182 15.37 18.66 -7.00
C GLU A 182 14.50 18.12 -5.86
N LEU A 183 15.08 17.34 -4.94
CA LEU A 183 14.40 16.81 -3.77
C LEU A 183 14.37 17.78 -2.57
N ALA A 184 14.79 19.03 -2.73
CA ALA A 184 14.89 20.03 -1.65
C ALA A 184 15.53 19.48 -0.34
N LEU A 185 16.44 18.53 -0.47
CA LEU A 185 17.21 17.91 0.61
C LEU A 185 18.61 18.53 0.67
N ASP A 186 19.20 18.53 1.86
CA ASP A 186 20.62 18.87 1.99
C ASP A 186 21.49 17.74 1.42
N THR A 187 22.60 18.09 0.78
CA THR A 187 23.62 17.11 0.38
C THR A 187 24.33 16.50 1.57
N ASP A 188 24.36 17.17 2.72
CA ASP A 188 24.83 16.62 3.99
C ASP A 188 23.69 15.89 4.73
N PRO A 189 23.73 14.55 4.87
CA PRO A 189 22.70 13.81 5.59
C PRO A 189 22.63 14.19 7.08
N ALA A 190 23.69 14.76 7.68
CA ALA A 190 23.64 15.22 9.07
C ALA A 190 22.64 16.36 9.26
N SER A 191 22.59 17.32 8.32
CA SER A 191 21.62 18.43 8.31
C SER A 191 20.16 17.94 8.31
N VAL A 192 19.86 16.93 7.49
CA VAL A 192 18.53 16.29 7.43
C VAL A 192 18.19 15.55 8.73
N LEU A 193 19.15 14.81 9.28
CA LEU A 193 18.97 14.08 10.55
C LEU A 193 18.78 15.02 11.74
N ASP A 194 19.51 16.14 11.80
CA ASP A 194 19.38 17.15 12.86
C ASP A 194 18.01 17.84 12.81
N GLN A 195 17.49 18.13 11.62
CA GLN A 195 16.14 18.68 11.43
C GLN A 195 15.06 17.71 11.95
N LEU A 196 15.12 16.44 11.54
CA LEU A 196 14.18 15.40 11.98
C LEU A 196 14.28 15.13 13.49
N THR A 197 15.50 15.08 14.03
CA THR A 197 15.75 14.86 15.46
C THR A 197 15.22 16.03 16.28
N THR A 198 15.46 17.27 15.84
CA THR A 198 14.94 18.48 16.49
C THR A 198 13.41 18.53 16.46
N ALA A 199 12.78 18.15 15.34
CA ALA A 199 11.33 18.08 15.24
C ALA A 199 10.73 17.03 16.21
N LEU A 200 11.33 15.84 16.30
CA LEU A 200 10.90 14.77 17.20
C LEU A 200 11.08 15.16 18.68
N ASP A 201 12.26 15.67 19.06
CA ASP A 201 12.55 16.15 20.42
C ASP A 201 11.62 17.30 20.82
N THR A 202 11.32 18.23 19.91
CA THR A 202 10.34 19.30 20.14
C THR A 202 8.94 18.73 20.35
N ALA A 203 8.50 17.79 19.52
CA ALA A 203 7.20 17.14 19.66
C ALA A 203 7.07 16.38 21.00
N TRP A 204 8.13 15.67 21.42
CA TRP A 204 8.17 15.01 22.72
C TRP A 204 8.16 15.99 23.89
N ARG A 205 8.90 17.11 23.83
CA ARG A 205 8.87 18.14 24.87
C ARG A 205 7.50 18.80 25.00
N VAL A 206 6.85 19.13 23.87
CA VAL A 206 5.48 19.66 23.86
C VAL A 206 4.50 18.64 24.46
N THR A 207 4.59 17.38 24.05
CA THR A 207 3.74 16.29 24.57
C THR A 207 3.94 16.09 26.08
N ALA A 208 5.19 16.05 26.54
CA ALA A 208 5.52 15.87 27.97
C ALA A 208 5.11 17.07 28.83
N ALA A 209 5.22 18.30 28.31
CA ALA A 209 4.74 19.50 28.99
C ALA A 209 3.20 19.56 29.06
N GLY A 210 2.51 19.06 28.03
CA GLY A 210 1.04 18.99 27.98
C GLY A 210 0.45 17.81 28.76
N ALA A 211 1.17 16.71 28.91
CA ALA A 211 0.65 15.46 29.49
C ALA A 211 0.01 15.62 30.89
N PRO A 212 0.58 16.37 31.87
CA PRO A 212 -0.06 16.56 33.18
C PRO A 212 -1.39 17.32 33.13
N ALA A 213 -1.66 18.06 32.06
CA ALA A 213 -2.88 18.82 31.84
C ALA A 213 -3.86 18.13 30.88
N ASN A 214 -3.49 16.99 30.29
CA ASN A 214 -4.31 16.25 29.34
C ASN A 214 -5.10 15.16 30.09
N PRO A 215 -6.43 15.29 30.26
CA PRO A 215 -7.23 14.27 30.94
C PRO A 215 -7.30 12.95 30.15
N ASP A 216 -7.07 12.99 28.84
CA ASP A 216 -7.22 11.84 27.97
C ASP A 216 -5.98 10.95 27.94
N LEU A 217 -4.82 11.47 28.38
CA LEU A 217 -3.54 10.76 28.43
C LEU A 217 -3.15 10.44 29.88
N ARG A 218 -3.10 9.14 30.21
CA ARG A 218 -2.71 8.66 31.54
C ARG A 218 -1.58 7.64 31.41
N ILE A 219 -0.71 7.59 32.40
CA ILE A 219 0.30 6.53 32.54
C ILE A 219 -0.07 5.74 33.78
N GLU A 220 -0.42 4.47 33.61
CA GLU A 220 -0.85 3.58 34.68
C GLU A 220 0.15 2.44 34.87
N HIS A 221 0.46 2.10 36.12
CA HIS A 221 1.35 0.99 36.42
C HIS A 221 0.54 -0.32 36.55
N ARG A 222 0.72 -1.25 35.61
CA ARG A 222 0.01 -2.53 35.51
C ARG A 222 1.00 -3.67 35.26
N ASP A 223 0.83 -4.78 35.98
CA ASP A 223 1.69 -5.98 35.89
C ASP A 223 3.21 -5.70 35.96
N GLY A 224 3.62 -4.72 36.77
CA GLY A 224 5.02 -4.33 36.95
C GLY A 224 5.59 -3.45 35.84
N ARG A 225 4.74 -2.85 34.99
CA ARG A 225 5.13 -2.01 33.84
C ARG A 225 4.24 -0.78 33.74
N ASP A 226 4.79 0.29 33.18
CA ASP A 226 4.02 1.49 32.87
C ASP A 226 3.30 1.30 31.51
N GLU A 227 1.97 1.40 31.50
CA GLU A 227 1.12 1.35 30.32
C GLU A 227 0.57 2.75 30.01
N ILE A 228 0.68 3.19 28.75
CA ILE A 228 0.06 4.43 28.28
C ILE A 228 -1.40 4.14 27.99
N VAL A 229 -2.30 4.78 28.76
CA VAL A 229 -3.74 4.69 28.60
C VAL A 229 -4.23 5.96 27.92
N LEU A 230 -4.73 5.82 26.70
CA LEU A 230 -5.48 6.86 26.00
C LEU A 230 -6.98 6.62 26.25
N THR A 231 -7.66 7.65 26.71
CA THR A 231 -9.12 7.64 26.89
C THR A 231 -9.76 7.54 25.49
N PRO A 232 -10.66 6.56 25.25
CA PRO A 232 -11.38 6.48 23.97
C PRO A 232 -12.17 7.76 23.72
N LEU A 233 -12.31 8.15 22.44
CA LEU A 233 -13.25 9.20 22.08
C LEU A 233 -14.66 8.74 22.43
N ASP A 234 -15.42 9.60 23.13
CA ASP A 234 -16.84 9.37 23.35
C ASP A 234 -17.56 9.29 21.99
N ALA A 235 -18.44 8.29 21.84
CA ALA A 235 -19.27 8.21 20.65
C ALA A 235 -20.22 9.41 20.64
N HIS A 236 -20.20 10.19 19.55
CA HIS A 236 -21.21 11.22 19.35
C HIS A 236 -22.59 10.56 19.25
N GLU A 237 -23.49 10.93 20.16
CA GLU A 237 -24.89 10.51 20.13
C GLU A 237 -25.52 11.04 18.83
N GLU A 238 -25.98 10.13 17.96
CA GLU A 238 -26.71 10.52 16.74
C GLU A 238 -28.08 11.09 17.15
N PRO A 239 -28.39 12.37 16.89
CA PRO A 239 -29.69 12.93 17.26
C PRO A 239 -30.82 12.25 16.47
N ASP A 240 -32.01 12.11 17.07
CA ASP A 240 -33.20 11.58 16.40
C ASP A 240 -33.49 12.28 15.05
N SER A 241 -33.17 13.57 14.94
CA SER A 241 -33.30 14.35 13.71
C SER A 241 -32.33 13.94 12.61
N LEU A 242 -31.12 13.47 12.94
CA LEU A 242 -30.16 12.91 11.97
C LEU A 242 -30.63 11.55 11.47
N VAL A 243 -31.16 10.70 12.35
CA VAL A 243 -31.73 9.40 11.99
C VAL A 243 -32.95 9.57 11.08
N ALA A 244 -33.85 10.51 11.41
CA ALA A 244 -34.98 10.87 10.56
C ALA A 244 -34.54 11.41 9.19
N LEU A 245 -33.56 12.33 9.15
CA LEU A 245 -33.01 12.86 7.90
C LEU A 245 -32.36 11.77 7.04
N ARG A 246 -31.65 10.82 7.64
CA ARG A 246 -31.06 9.67 6.92
C ARG A 246 -32.16 8.85 6.23
N ALA A 247 -33.24 8.53 6.93
CA ALA A 247 -34.38 7.81 6.36
C ALA A 247 -35.11 8.61 5.25
N GLU A 248 -35.25 9.93 5.40
CA GLU A 248 -35.81 10.80 4.35
C GLU A 248 -34.92 10.85 3.10
N VAL A 249 -33.60 10.90 3.26
CA VAL A 249 -32.64 10.87 2.14
C VAL A 249 -32.60 9.50 1.47
N GLU A 250 -32.61 8.40 2.23
CA GLU A 250 -32.69 7.04 1.69
C GLU A 250 -33.99 6.82 0.89
N ALA A 251 -35.12 7.36 1.35
CA ALA A 251 -36.41 7.30 0.64
C ALA A 251 -36.45 8.12 -0.67
N LEU A 252 -35.45 8.99 -0.92
CA LEU A 252 -35.29 9.71 -2.18
C LEU A 252 -34.36 9.01 -3.18
N LEU A 253 -33.64 7.96 -2.77
CA LEU A 253 -32.78 7.19 -3.66
C LEU A 253 -33.65 6.30 -4.59
N PRO A 254 -33.48 6.38 -5.92
CA PRO A 254 -34.24 5.55 -6.85
C PRO A 254 -33.78 4.10 -6.78
N GLU A 255 -34.73 3.16 -6.87
CA GLU A 255 -34.43 1.77 -7.20
C GLU A 255 -34.06 1.69 -8.69
N VAL A 256 -32.82 1.29 -8.99
CA VAL A 256 -32.28 1.18 -10.36
C VAL A 256 -31.68 -0.21 -10.54
N GLU A 257 -31.91 -0.85 -11.70
CA GLU A 257 -31.26 -2.12 -12.00
C GLU A 257 -29.74 -1.95 -12.12
N ILE A 258 -28.97 -2.89 -11.56
CA ILE A 258 -27.50 -2.81 -11.54
C ILE A 258 -26.86 -2.78 -12.94
N ALA A 259 -27.59 -3.21 -13.97
CA ALA A 259 -27.18 -3.13 -15.38
C ALA A 259 -27.51 -1.79 -16.06
N ASP A 260 -28.45 -1.01 -15.52
CA ASP A 260 -28.79 0.32 -16.00
C ASP A 260 -27.91 1.40 -15.37
N LEU A 261 -27.46 1.21 -14.12
CA LEU A 261 -26.61 2.16 -13.41
C LEU A 261 -25.34 2.56 -14.21
N PRO A 262 -24.56 1.64 -14.83
CA PRO A 262 -23.42 2.03 -15.67
C PRO A 262 -23.83 2.83 -16.90
N LEU A 263 -25.02 2.59 -17.47
CA LEU A 263 -25.52 3.32 -18.63
C LEU A 263 -25.94 4.74 -18.24
N GLU A 264 -26.58 4.92 -17.08
CA GLU A 264 -26.91 6.24 -16.55
C GLU A 264 -25.65 7.06 -16.20
N VAL A 265 -24.71 6.47 -15.45
CA VAL A 265 -23.43 7.12 -15.11
C VAL A 265 -22.61 7.45 -16.37
N HIS A 266 -22.66 6.62 -17.42
CA HIS A 266 -22.02 6.92 -18.70
C HIS A 266 -22.63 8.17 -19.37
N ARG A 267 -23.94 8.42 -19.26
CA ARG A 267 -24.56 9.65 -19.80
C ARG A 267 -24.08 10.93 -19.12
N TRP A 268 -23.57 10.84 -17.90
CA TRP A 268 -22.98 11.99 -17.18
C TRP A 268 -21.49 12.17 -17.46
N THR A 269 -20.74 11.06 -17.56
CA THR A 269 -19.26 11.05 -17.48
C THR A 269 -18.55 10.68 -18.79
N GLY A 270 -19.23 10.00 -19.72
CA GLY A 270 -18.61 9.41 -20.90
C GLY A 270 -17.72 8.19 -20.62
N PHE A 271 -17.68 7.64 -19.39
CA PHE A 271 -16.62 6.69 -19.00
C PHE A 271 -16.52 5.41 -19.86
N LEU A 272 -17.64 4.92 -20.43
CA LEU A 272 -17.63 3.75 -21.32
C LEU A 272 -16.93 4.01 -22.67
N ASP A 273 -16.73 5.26 -23.09
CA ASP A 273 -16.00 5.61 -24.32
C ASP A 273 -14.49 5.31 -24.22
N GLU A 274 -13.96 5.15 -23.01
CA GLU A 274 -12.55 4.79 -22.76
C GLU A 274 -12.24 3.31 -23.06
N TYR A 275 -13.28 2.46 -23.17
CA TYR A 275 -13.15 1.05 -23.56
C TYR A 275 -12.93 0.93 -25.07
N THR A 276 -11.70 1.22 -25.47
CA THR A 276 -11.22 1.15 -26.85
C THR A 276 -10.73 -0.25 -27.22
N HIS A 277 -10.86 -0.60 -28.50
CA HIS A 277 -10.39 -1.87 -29.04
C HIS A 277 -8.85 -1.98 -28.97
N ILE A 278 -8.31 -3.19 -28.85
CA ILE A 278 -6.87 -3.46 -28.73
C ILE A 278 -6.01 -2.85 -29.87
N SER A 279 -6.60 -2.58 -31.04
CA SER A 279 -5.95 -1.86 -32.16
C SER A 279 -5.86 -0.34 -31.98
N GLY A 280 -6.35 0.21 -30.86
CA GLY A 280 -6.41 1.65 -30.59
C GLY A 280 -7.47 2.41 -31.39
N THR A 281 -8.30 1.72 -32.17
CA THR A 281 -9.40 2.33 -32.92
C THR A 281 -10.65 2.41 -32.05
N PRO A 282 -11.33 3.58 -31.97
CA PRO A 282 -12.62 3.65 -31.28
C PRO A 282 -13.62 2.74 -32.00
N SER A 283 -14.24 1.82 -31.26
CA SER A 283 -15.26 0.93 -31.81
C SER A 283 -16.50 1.77 -32.15
N ARG A 284 -16.96 1.67 -33.40
CA ARG A 284 -18.12 2.42 -33.92
C ARG A 284 -19.37 1.56 -34.01
N GLU A 285 -19.39 0.43 -33.32
CA GLU A 285 -20.55 -0.46 -33.34
C GLU A 285 -21.70 0.13 -32.52
N PRO A 286 -22.95 0.10 -33.04
CA PRO A 286 -24.11 0.54 -32.27
C PRO A 286 -24.34 -0.39 -31.06
N GLY A 287 -24.79 0.17 -29.94
CA GLY A 287 -25.07 -0.60 -28.72
C GLY A 287 -23.84 -1.07 -27.94
N LEU A 288 -22.67 -0.43 -28.14
CA LEU A 288 -21.46 -0.78 -27.41
C LEU A 288 -21.56 -0.48 -25.89
N PRO A 289 -22.11 0.66 -25.42
CA PRO A 289 -22.30 0.91 -23.98
C PRO A 289 -23.11 -0.18 -23.28
N GLU A 290 -24.18 -0.67 -23.91
CA GLU A 290 -25.03 -1.77 -23.43
C GLU A 290 -24.24 -3.09 -23.33
N THR A 291 -23.40 -3.36 -24.33
CA THR A 291 -22.49 -4.52 -24.34
C THR A 291 -21.47 -4.43 -23.20
N LEU A 292 -20.89 -3.24 -22.98
CA LEU A 292 -19.90 -3.00 -21.92
C LEU A 292 -20.53 -3.05 -20.52
N SER A 293 -21.72 -2.47 -20.32
CA SER A 293 -22.44 -2.53 -19.04
C SER A 293 -22.72 -3.98 -18.64
N ALA A 294 -23.23 -4.78 -19.58
CA ALA A 294 -23.47 -6.21 -19.38
C ALA A 294 -22.20 -6.99 -19.01
N LEU A 295 -21.06 -6.68 -19.65
CA LEU A 295 -19.77 -7.29 -19.31
C LEU A 295 -19.29 -6.89 -17.92
N LEU A 296 -19.32 -5.59 -17.59
CA LEU A 296 -18.89 -5.07 -16.29
C LEU A 296 -19.72 -5.68 -15.13
N VAL A 297 -21.03 -5.80 -15.29
CA VAL A 297 -21.91 -6.48 -14.32
C VAL A 297 -21.62 -7.97 -14.25
N SER A 298 -21.46 -8.64 -15.39
CA SER A 298 -21.12 -10.08 -15.46
C SER A 298 -19.84 -10.41 -14.67
N GLU A 299 -18.80 -9.61 -14.85
CA GLU A 299 -17.50 -9.81 -14.19
C GLU A 299 -17.52 -9.38 -12.72
N SER A 300 -18.06 -8.20 -12.42
CA SER A 300 -18.05 -7.62 -11.07
C SER A 300 -18.97 -8.37 -10.10
N CYS A 301 -20.12 -8.88 -10.59
CA CYS A 301 -21.02 -9.72 -9.79
C CYS A 301 -20.65 -11.22 -9.86
N ASN A 302 -19.64 -11.60 -10.66
CA ASN A 302 -19.23 -13.00 -10.87
C ASN A 302 -20.40 -13.94 -11.28
N VAL A 303 -21.36 -13.41 -12.04
CA VAL A 303 -22.54 -14.16 -12.55
C VAL A 303 -22.28 -14.80 -13.92
N GLY A 304 -21.23 -14.35 -14.61
CA GLY A 304 -20.85 -14.82 -15.93
C GLY A 304 -21.80 -14.36 -17.05
N LEU A 305 -21.50 -14.76 -18.28
CA LEU A 305 -22.21 -14.23 -19.46
C LEU A 305 -23.66 -14.72 -19.61
N THR A 306 -24.03 -15.85 -19.01
CA THR A 306 -25.35 -16.48 -19.28
C THR A 306 -26.54 -15.62 -18.86
N PRO A 307 -26.57 -14.97 -17.67
CA PRO A 307 -27.68 -14.09 -17.30
C PRO A 307 -27.78 -12.79 -18.09
N VAL A 308 -26.68 -12.36 -18.73
CA VAL A 308 -26.61 -11.11 -19.51
C VAL A 308 -26.64 -11.34 -21.04
N THR A 309 -26.85 -12.59 -21.49
CA THR A 309 -26.95 -12.92 -22.91
C THR A 309 -28.40 -12.87 -23.38
N ASP A 310 -28.70 -12.06 -24.40
CA ASP A 310 -29.96 -12.13 -25.16
C ASP A 310 -29.68 -12.37 -26.66
N PRO A 311 -30.04 -13.55 -27.21
CA PRO A 311 -29.93 -13.83 -28.64
C PRO A 311 -30.81 -12.96 -29.54
N ALA A 312 -31.88 -12.36 -29.01
CA ALA A 312 -32.80 -11.50 -29.77
C ALA A 312 -32.32 -10.05 -29.89
N TYR A 313 -31.39 -9.62 -29.03
CA TYR A 313 -30.90 -8.25 -28.97
C TYR A 313 -29.40 -8.19 -29.33
N PRO A 314 -29.01 -7.67 -30.51
CA PRO A 314 -27.64 -7.78 -31.03
C PRO A 314 -26.49 -7.37 -30.09
N PRO A 315 -26.60 -6.30 -29.26
CA PRO A 315 -25.61 -5.96 -28.24
C PRO A 315 -25.30 -7.08 -27.23
N LEU A 316 -26.31 -7.84 -26.83
CA LEU A 316 -26.19 -8.87 -25.79
C LEU A 316 -26.03 -10.29 -26.36
N THR A 317 -25.66 -10.40 -27.64
CA THR A 317 -25.33 -11.70 -28.23
C THR A 317 -24.03 -12.26 -27.64
N ARG A 318 -24.01 -13.55 -27.33
CA ARG A 318 -22.88 -14.20 -26.64
C ARG A 318 -21.54 -14.05 -27.39
N ASP A 319 -21.58 -14.09 -28.72
CA ASP A 319 -20.39 -13.94 -29.55
C ASP A 319 -19.84 -12.50 -29.48
N ARG A 320 -20.71 -11.50 -29.45
CA ARG A 320 -20.32 -10.09 -29.28
C ARG A 320 -19.77 -9.81 -27.89
N LEU A 321 -20.45 -10.29 -26.84
CA LEU A 321 -19.97 -10.18 -25.46
C LEU A 321 -18.58 -10.80 -25.30
N ASN A 322 -18.36 -12.01 -25.83
CA ASN A 322 -17.02 -12.62 -25.84
C ASN A 322 -16.00 -11.78 -26.61
N TRP A 323 -16.35 -11.29 -27.80
CA TRP A 323 -15.43 -10.53 -28.64
C TRP A 323 -15.02 -9.19 -27.99
N VAL A 324 -15.97 -8.42 -27.48
CA VAL A 324 -15.71 -7.16 -26.77
C VAL A 324 -14.93 -7.42 -25.47
N GLY A 325 -15.31 -8.44 -24.70
CA GLY A 325 -14.60 -8.83 -23.48
C GLY A 325 -13.11 -9.17 -23.70
N HIS A 326 -12.75 -9.75 -24.85
CA HIS A 326 -11.35 -10.08 -25.14
C HIS A 326 -10.52 -8.91 -25.72
N ASN A 327 -11.16 -7.89 -26.32
CA ASN A 327 -10.45 -6.84 -27.06
C ASN A 327 -10.53 -5.44 -26.40
N ASP A 328 -11.62 -5.14 -25.70
CA ASP A 328 -11.90 -3.81 -25.14
C ASP A 328 -11.69 -3.74 -23.62
N LEU A 329 -11.99 -4.81 -22.87
CA LEU A 329 -11.77 -4.90 -21.41
C LEU A 329 -10.29 -5.19 -21.10
N ARG A 330 -9.57 -4.19 -20.62
CA ARG A 330 -8.12 -4.22 -20.38
C ARG A 330 -7.79 -3.37 -19.15
N SER A 331 -6.70 -3.67 -18.44
CA SER A 331 -6.26 -2.86 -17.28
C SER A 331 -6.10 -1.37 -17.61
N ALA A 332 -5.62 -1.05 -18.82
CA ALA A 332 -5.49 0.32 -19.31
C ALA A 332 -6.85 1.00 -19.55
N THR A 333 -7.86 0.29 -20.07
CA THR A 333 -9.19 0.87 -20.30
C THR A 333 -9.97 1.02 -18.99
N HIS A 334 -9.85 0.07 -18.05
CA HIS A 334 -10.35 0.26 -16.68
C HIS A 334 -9.71 1.46 -15.98
N ALA A 335 -8.40 1.69 -16.11
CA ALA A 335 -7.73 2.83 -15.49
C ALA A 335 -8.20 4.18 -16.07
N ALA A 336 -8.34 4.27 -17.40
CA ALA A 336 -8.86 5.46 -18.07
C ALA A 336 -10.34 5.73 -17.71
N ALA A 337 -11.17 4.68 -17.71
CA ALA A 337 -12.56 4.73 -17.25
C ALA A 337 -12.67 5.18 -15.79
N ASN A 338 -11.85 4.65 -14.89
CA ASN A 338 -11.85 5.05 -13.48
C ASN A 338 -11.46 6.53 -13.33
N THR A 339 -10.49 7.01 -14.11
CA THR A 339 -10.09 8.43 -14.12
C THR A 339 -11.28 9.32 -14.47
N ARG A 340 -12.08 8.99 -15.49
CA ARG A 340 -13.30 9.74 -15.83
C ARG A 340 -14.32 9.80 -14.69
N LEU A 341 -14.51 8.69 -13.98
CA LEU A 341 -15.45 8.61 -12.84
C LEU A 341 -14.96 9.46 -11.66
N VAL A 342 -13.67 9.35 -11.30
CA VAL A 342 -13.04 10.10 -10.20
C VAL A 342 -13.03 11.60 -10.49
N ASP A 343 -12.66 12.00 -11.71
CA ASP A 343 -12.57 13.41 -12.11
C ASP A 343 -13.96 14.07 -12.12
N PHE A 344 -15.00 13.36 -12.60
CA PHE A 344 -16.37 13.84 -12.53
C PHE A 344 -16.88 13.96 -11.09
N HIS A 345 -16.65 12.94 -10.26
CA HIS A 345 -17.04 12.95 -8.83
C HIS A 345 -16.41 14.13 -8.09
N THR A 346 -15.13 14.41 -8.32
CA THR A 346 -14.40 15.53 -7.72
C THR A 346 -14.96 16.90 -8.13
N GLY A 347 -15.69 16.97 -9.26
CA GLY A 347 -16.42 18.15 -9.70
C GLY A 347 -17.76 18.40 -8.98
N LEU A 348 -18.26 17.44 -8.20
CA LEU A 348 -19.57 17.56 -7.53
C LEU A 348 -19.49 18.43 -6.27
N PRO A 349 -20.48 19.34 -6.02
CA PRO A 349 -20.49 20.18 -4.81
C PRO A 349 -20.47 19.40 -3.49
N LEU A 350 -21.02 18.18 -3.48
CA LEU A 350 -21.00 17.30 -2.30
C LEU A 350 -19.60 16.75 -2.03
N ALA A 351 -18.87 16.31 -3.06
CA ALA A 351 -17.50 15.83 -2.92
C ALA A 351 -16.57 16.95 -2.43
N GLN A 352 -16.73 18.16 -2.96
CA GLN A 352 -16.01 19.37 -2.55
C GLN A 352 -16.35 19.84 -1.12
N ALA A 353 -17.51 19.43 -0.58
CA ALA A 353 -17.89 19.67 0.80
C ALA A 353 -17.29 18.64 1.77
N TRP A 354 -16.87 17.46 1.29
CA TRP A 354 -16.19 16.44 2.08
C TRP A 354 -14.67 16.63 2.14
N GLY A 355 -14.03 16.97 1.01
CA GLY A 355 -12.58 17.05 0.93
C GLY A 355 -12.05 17.75 -0.32
N GLY A 356 -10.75 18.02 -0.32
CA GLY A 356 -10.03 18.68 -1.42
C GLY A 356 -9.32 17.72 -2.37
N GLY A 357 -9.22 16.43 -2.02
CA GLY A 357 -8.33 15.47 -2.64
C GLY A 357 -6.92 15.45 -2.05
N GLU A 358 -6.68 16.23 -0.99
CA GLU A 358 -5.38 16.44 -0.34
C GLU A 358 -5.02 15.30 0.63
N MET A 359 -6.01 14.54 1.13
CA MET A 359 -5.77 13.41 2.01
C MET A 359 -6.32 12.11 1.41
N ALA A 360 -5.55 11.02 1.57
CA ALA A 360 -5.95 9.67 1.23
C ALA A 360 -5.80 8.71 2.41
N SER A 361 -6.65 7.68 2.43
CA SER A 361 -6.57 6.51 3.30
C SER A 361 -6.29 5.27 2.45
N ALA A 362 -5.26 4.51 2.82
CA ALA A 362 -4.85 3.29 2.14
C ALA A 362 -5.12 2.06 3.04
N ASP A 363 -6.11 1.23 2.67
CA ASP A 363 -6.58 0.07 3.45
C ASP A 363 -6.62 -1.23 2.61
N GLY A 364 -6.42 -2.36 3.28
CA GLY A 364 -6.27 -3.69 2.69
C GLY A 364 -7.40 -4.65 3.06
N MET A 365 -8.35 -4.83 2.14
CA MET A 365 -9.43 -5.81 2.27
C MET A 365 -8.96 -7.20 1.83
N ARG A 366 -9.16 -8.22 2.66
CA ARG A 366 -8.55 -9.55 2.46
C ARG A 366 -9.57 -10.58 1.98
N PHE A 367 -9.28 -11.20 0.84
CA PHE A 367 -10.15 -12.18 0.18
C PHE A 367 -9.50 -13.56 0.12
N VAL A 368 -10.29 -14.61 0.41
CA VAL A 368 -9.90 -16.00 0.13
C VAL A 368 -10.11 -16.26 -1.36
N ILE A 369 -9.07 -16.77 -2.03
CA ILE A 369 -9.15 -17.14 -3.45
C ILE A 369 -9.04 -18.68 -3.54
N PRO A 370 -10.11 -19.39 -3.94
CA PRO A 370 -10.11 -20.85 -3.99
C PRO A 370 -9.29 -21.40 -5.17
N VAL A 371 -9.12 -20.61 -6.23
CA VAL A 371 -8.38 -20.97 -7.44
C VAL A 371 -6.90 -20.58 -7.37
N SER A 372 -6.05 -21.29 -8.10
CA SER A 372 -4.61 -21.02 -8.16
C SER A 372 -4.29 -19.91 -9.17
N THR A 373 -4.22 -18.66 -8.70
CA THR A 373 -3.80 -17.50 -9.52
C THR A 373 -2.42 -16.97 -9.10
N ILE A 374 -1.82 -16.11 -9.94
CA ILE A 374 -0.54 -15.44 -9.63
C ILE A 374 -0.62 -14.49 -8.43
N HIS A 375 -1.82 -13.96 -8.13
CA HIS A 375 -2.08 -13.07 -6.98
C HIS A 375 -2.59 -13.80 -5.73
N ALA A 376 -2.73 -15.13 -5.76
CA ALA A 376 -3.24 -15.93 -4.64
C ALA A 376 -2.12 -16.70 -3.92
N ALA A 377 -1.85 -16.36 -2.67
CA ALA A 377 -0.79 -16.97 -1.87
C ALA A 377 -1.29 -17.54 -0.53
N TYR A 378 -0.61 -18.57 -0.01
CA TYR A 378 -0.91 -19.12 1.31
C TYR A 378 -0.37 -18.21 2.41
N ASN A 379 -1.24 -17.75 3.31
CA ASN A 379 -0.83 -17.09 4.55
C ASN A 379 -1.68 -17.59 5.72
N PRO A 380 -1.13 -18.45 6.61
CA PRO A 380 -1.87 -18.99 7.75
C PRO A 380 -2.43 -17.97 8.73
N ARG A 381 -1.87 -16.75 8.77
CA ARG A 381 -2.36 -15.67 9.64
C ARG A 381 -3.69 -15.08 9.18
N TYR A 382 -3.94 -15.05 7.87
CA TYR A 382 -5.10 -14.37 7.27
C TYR A 382 -6.07 -15.29 6.55
N PHE A 383 -5.59 -16.42 6.00
CA PHE A 383 -6.39 -17.35 5.18
C PHE A 383 -6.30 -18.81 5.69
N GLY A 384 -5.68 -19.04 6.84
CA GLY A 384 -5.52 -20.38 7.43
C GLY A 384 -4.83 -21.36 6.47
N ARG A 385 -5.53 -22.42 6.06
CA ARG A 385 -5.00 -23.43 5.11
C ARG A 385 -5.32 -23.13 3.64
N GLN A 386 -5.99 -22.02 3.36
CA GLN A 386 -6.39 -21.58 2.02
C GLN A 386 -5.40 -20.55 1.46
N ARG A 387 -5.59 -20.20 0.18
CA ARG A 387 -4.90 -19.07 -0.44
C ARG A 387 -5.77 -17.83 -0.37
N GLY A 388 -5.14 -16.67 -0.40
CA GLY A 388 -5.84 -15.40 -0.49
C GLY A 388 -4.96 -14.28 -1.02
N SER A 389 -5.58 -13.12 -1.10
CA SER A 389 -5.02 -11.88 -1.64
C SER A 389 -5.59 -10.69 -0.87
N THR A 390 -4.86 -9.59 -0.85
CA THR A 390 -5.33 -8.32 -0.29
C THR A 390 -5.66 -7.38 -1.45
N LEU A 391 -6.92 -6.97 -1.58
CA LEU A 391 -7.28 -5.81 -2.40
C LEU A 391 -6.95 -4.56 -1.58
N TYR A 392 -5.89 -3.86 -1.99
CA TYR A 392 -5.45 -2.63 -1.37
C TYR A 392 -6.04 -1.45 -2.14
N SER A 393 -6.74 -0.55 -1.45
CA SER A 393 -7.50 0.55 -2.04
C SER A 393 -7.08 1.88 -1.43
N TRP A 394 -6.98 2.91 -2.26
CA TRP A 394 -6.75 4.28 -1.82
C TRP A 394 -8.03 5.10 -2.02
N MET A 395 -8.59 5.56 -0.91
CA MET A 395 -9.77 6.40 -0.84
C MET A 395 -9.36 7.82 -0.48
N ALA A 396 -9.82 8.81 -1.23
CA ALA A 396 -9.61 10.22 -0.89
C ALA A 396 -10.58 10.70 0.20
N ASP A 397 -10.27 11.85 0.80
CA ASP A 397 -11.16 12.66 1.63
C ASP A 397 -12.49 13.05 0.92
N THR A 398 -12.50 13.10 -0.41
CA THR A 398 -13.72 13.19 -1.24
C THR A 398 -14.57 11.91 -1.23
N HIS A 399 -14.24 10.92 -0.41
CA HIS A 399 -14.87 9.59 -0.30
C HIS A 399 -14.84 8.72 -1.57
N MET A 400 -14.05 9.08 -2.58
CA MET A 400 -13.87 8.29 -3.81
C MET A 400 -12.61 7.41 -3.75
N VAL A 401 -12.73 6.16 -4.21
CA VAL A 401 -11.59 5.27 -4.41
C VAL A 401 -10.98 5.55 -5.79
N PHE A 402 -9.75 6.08 -5.82
CA PHE A 402 -9.09 6.51 -7.06
C PHE A 402 -8.01 5.54 -7.56
N ALA A 403 -7.52 4.65 -6.69
CA ALA A 403 -6.59 3.59 -7.05
C ALA A 403 -6.91 2.29 -6.28
N GLN A 404 -6.63 1.15 -6.92
CA GLN A 404 -6.73 -0.19 -6.32
C GLN A 404 -5.65 -1.11 -6.89
N THR A 405 -5.10 -2.00 -6.05
CA THR A 405 -4.08 -3.00 -6.43
C THR A 405 -4.29 -4.31 -5.69
N LEU A 406 -4.04 -5.45 -6.35
CA LEU A 406 -4.20 -6.78 -5.79
C LEU A 406 -2.85 -7.37 -5.32
N ILE A 407 -2.62 -7.31 -4.00
CA ILE A 407 -1.38 -7.73 -3.34
C ILE A 407 -1.46 -9.23 -2.97
N PRO A 408 -0.53 -10.08 -3.44
CA PRO A 408 -0.42 -11.47 -3.00
C PRO A 408 -0.31 -11.58 -1.47
N GLY A 409 -1.16 -12.40 -0.86
CA GLY A 409 -1.36 -12.46 0.60
C GLY A 409 -0.13 -12.81 1.48
N THR A 410 1.05 -13.04 0.89
CA THR A 410 2.35 -13.20 1.56
C THR A 410 3.18 -11.92 1.67
N GLN A 411 2.88 -10.90 0.87
CA GLN A 411 3.54 -9.59 0.97
C GLN A 411 2.93 -8.76 2.10
N ARG A 412 3.61 -7.68 2.47
CA ARG A 412 3.17 -6.76 3.52
C ARG A 412 2.57 -5.53 2.87
N ASP A 413 1.36 -5.18 3.27
CA ASP A 413 0.57 -4.09 2.67
C ASP A 413 1.35 -2.76 2.64
N SER A 414 2.20 -2.53 3.66
CA SER A 414 3.11 -1.38 3.75
C SER A 414 4.02 -1.14 2.54
N LEU A 415 4.44 -2.19 1.82
CA LEU A 415 5.30 -2.04 0.64
C LEU A 415 4.58 -1.35 -0.51
N HIS A 416 3.25 -1.42 -0.51
CA HIS A 416 2.37 -0.85 -1.51
C HIS A 416 1.67 0.40 -0.99
N ALA A 417 2.05 0.99 0.16
CA ALA A 417 1.34 2.15 0.71
C ALA A 417 1.34 3.38 -0.23
N LEU A 418 2.41 3.52 -1.03
CA LEU A 418 2.66 4.70 -1.87
C LEU A 418 2.25 4.51 -3.34
N ASP A 419 1.99 3.29 -3.81
CA ASP A 419 1.75 3.00 -5.24
C ASP A 419 0.60 3.85 -5.84
N GLY A 420 -0.45 4.12 -5.05
CA GLY A 420 -1.59 4.93 -5.45
C GLY A 420 -1.28 6.42 -5.63
N LEU A 421 -0.17 6.93 -5.12
CA LEU A 421 0.25 8.32 -5.37
C LEU A 421 0.63 8.54 -6.85
N ALA A 422 1.03 7.47 -7.56
CA ALA A 422 1.29 7.47 -9.00
C ALA A 422 0.00 7.41 -9.85
N ASN A 423 -1.09 8.03 -9.40
CA ASN A 423 -2.37 8.04 -10.13
C ASN A 423 -2.44 9.13 -11.22
N GLN A 424 -3.38 8.94 -12.16
CA GLN A 424 -3.60 9.80 -13.32
C GLN A 424 -4.81 10.75 -13.18
N THR A 425 -5.47 10.75 -12.02
CA THR A 425 -6.69 11.54 -11.77
C THR A 425 -6.36 12.99 -11.36
N LEU A 426 -7.41 13.79 -11.20
CA LEU A 426 -7.33 15.12 -10.59
C LEU A 426 -6.95 15.07 -9.09
N ILE A 427 -7.14 13.94 -8.40
CA ILE A 427 -6.82 13.79 -6.98
C ILE A 427 -5.31 13.66 -6.78
N ARG A 428 -4.74 14.59 -6.00
CA ARG A 428 -3.32 14.67 -5.68
C ARG A 428 -3.13 14.67 -4.16
N PRO A 429 -3.07 13.48 -3.50
CA PRO A 429 -2.94 13.42 -2.06
C PRO A 429 -1.58 13.93 -1.59
N GLU A 430 -1.63 14.89 -0.67
CA GLU A 430 -0.54 15.44 0.15
C GLU A 430 -0.41 14.71 1.51
N MET A 431 -1.25 13.70 1.74
CA MET A 431 -1.19 12.89 2.95
C MET A 431 -1.74 11.49 2.67
N VAL A 432 -0.99 10.45 3.05
CA VAL A 432 -1.49 9.07 3.07
C VAL A 432 -1.53 8.58 4.51
N SER A 433 -2.72 8.23 4.96
CA SER A 433 -2.96 7.50 6.21
C SER A 433 -3.10 6.00 5.92
N THR A 434 -2.67 5.15 6.83
CA THR A 434 -2.80 3.69 6.70
C THR A 434 -2.84 3.02 8.07
N ASP A 435 -3.30 1.77 8.11
CA ASP A 435 -3.43 0.98 9.32
C ASP A 435 -2.08 0.41 9.81
N THR A 436 -2.09 -0.34 10.91
CA THR A 436 -0.89 -0.96 11.46
C THR A 436 -0.28 -2.06 10.57
N ALA A 437 -1.03 -2.61 9.59
CA ALA A 437 -0.49 -3.53 8.59
C ALA A 437 0.24 -2.79 7.46
N GLY A 438 -0.27 -1.61 7.08
CA GLY A 438 0.35 -0.65 6.16
C GLY A 438 1.53 0.14 6.74
N ALA A 439 1.68 0.22 8.06
CA ALA A 439 2.77 0.96 8.69
C ALA A 439 4.17 0.32 8.51
N SER A 440 5.14 1.12 8.06
CA SER A 440 6.56 0.75 7.97
C SER A 440 7.46 1.99 8.03
N GLU A 441 8.37 2.04 9.01
CA GLU A 441 9.30 3.16 9.24
C GLU A 441 10.13 3.50 8.00
N ILE A 442 10.63 2.48 7.28
CA ILE A 442 11.44 2.66 6.06
C ILE A 442 10.59 3.28 4.95
N VAL A 443 9.34 2.83 4.78
CA VAL A 443 8.45 3.36 3.72
C VAL A 443 8.04 4.79 4.05
N PHE A 444 7.81 5.11 5.34
CA PHE A 444 7.50 6.48 5.76
C PHE A 444 8.70 7.43 5.66
N ALA A 445 9.92 6.95 5.91
CA ALA A 445 11.13 7.74 5.68
C ALA A 445 11.34 8.04 4.18
N LEU A 446 11.10 7.07 3.31
CA LEU A 446 11.12 7.26 1.86
C LEU A 446 10.00 8.21 1.39
N ALA A 447 8.78 8.05 1.93
CA ALA A 447 7.65 8.92 1.64
C ALA A 447 7.94 10.38 2.05
N TRP A 448 8.54 10.59 3.22
CA TRP A 448 8.94 11.91 3.70
C TRP A 448 9.97 12.56 2.76
N ALA A 449 11.04 11.84 2.40
CA ALA A 449 12.09 12.34 1.51
C ALA A 449 11.57 12.65 0.09
N TRP A 450 10.59 11.89 -0.40
CA TRP A 450 9.92 12.15 -1.68
C TRP A 450 8.95 13.34 -1.60
N ALA A 451 8.19 13.44 -0.52
CA ALA A 451 7.20 14.49 -0.27
C ALA A 451 7.82 15.88 -0.03
N THR A 452 8.98 15.96 0.65
CA THR A 452 9.72 17.22 0.77
C THR A 452 10.26 17.70 -0.58
N GLY A 453 10.37 16.79 -1.55
CA GLY A 453 11.11 16.96 -2.79
C GLY A 453 10.46 17.73 -3.92
N GLY A 454 9.85 18.88 -3.60
CA GLY A 454 9.51 19.91 -4.58
C GLY A 454 8.58 19.47 -5.72
N HIS A 455 7.97 18.29 -5.62
CA HIS A 455 7.06 17.78 -6.65
C HIS A 455 5.91 18.79 -6.80
N PRO A 456 5.53 19.22 -8.02
CA PRO A 456 4.71 20.43 -8.25
C PRO A 456 3.23 20.36 -7.83
N GLY A 457 2.89 19.51 -6.85
CA GLY A 457 1.59 19.40 -6.21
C GLY A 457 1.69 19.01 -4.73
N TRP A 458 2.76 19.40 -4.03
CA TRP A 458 2.90 19.36 -2.57
C TRP A 458 3.51 20.69 -2.09
N PRO A 459 3.03 21.30 -0.99
CA PRO A 459 3.61 22.51 -0.43
C PRO A 459 4.96 22.21 0.21
N THR A 460 5.98 22.96 -0.19
CA THR A 460 7.25 22.98 0.52
C THR A 460 7.03 23.42 1.97
N CYS A 461 7.62 22.69 2.92
CA CYS A 461 7.66 23.17 4.30
C CYS A 461 8.39 24.54 4.32
N PRO A 462 7.83 25.59 4.93
CA PRO A 462 8.55 26.84 5.12
C PRO A 462 9.79 26.56 5.98
N THR A 463 10.97 26.65 5.38
CA THR A 463 12.19 26.82 6.17
C THR A 463 12.03 28.12 6.95
N ASN A 464 12.26 28.08 8.27
CA ASN A 464 12.16 29.26 9.13
C ASN A 464 13.35 30.20 8.83
N GLY A 465 13.26 30.92 7.72
CA GLY A 465 14.19 31.96 7.35
C GLY A 465 14.19 33.04 8.42
N SER A 466 15.31 33.17 9.13
CA SER A 466 15.54 34.20 10.14
C SER A 466 15.61 35.58 9.50
N GLY A 467 14.44 36.18 9.27
CA GLY A 467 14.30 37.53 8.73
C GLY A 467 14.86 38.58 9.69
N THR A 468 16.15 38.90 9.56
CA THR A 468 16.76 40.07 10.21
C THR A 468 16.22 41.35 9.60
N SER A 469 15.12 41.84 10.17
CA SER A 469 14.51 43.13 9.86
C SER A 469 15.55 44.25 9.94
N THR A 470 15.84 44.89 8.80
CA THR A 470 16.60 46.15 8.75
C THR A 470 15.73 47.18 8.02
N PRO A 471 15.43 48.35 8.63
CA PRO A 471 14.44 49.27 8.09
C PRO A 471 14.98 50.10 6.92
N THR A 472 14.14 50.28 5.90
CA THR A 472 14.41 51.10 4.71
C THR A 472 14.38 52.60 5.04
N PRO A 473 15.35 53.41 4.57
CA PRO A 473 15.18 54.86 4.51
C PRO A 473 14.52 55.30 3.19
N THR A 474 13.45 56.06 3.32
CA THR A 474 12.67 56.68 2.24
C THR A 474 13.49 57.71 1.43
N THR A 475 13.44 57.67 0.08
CA THR A 475 13.28 58.92 -0.71
C THR A 475 12.79 58.72 -2.16
N ALA A 476 11.98 59.69 -2.58
CA ALA A 476 11.18 59.80 -3.81
C ALA A 476 11.89 59.87 -5.18
N ARG A 477 11.03 59.74 -6.22
CA ARG A 477 11.00 60.46 -7.52
C ARG A 477 11.73 59.89 -8.76
N SER A 478 10.92 59.57 -9.76
CA SER A 478 11.20 59.45 -11.21
C SER A 478 11.42 60.84 -11.88
N PRO A 479 11.65 60.96 -13.21
CA PRO A 479 12.04 59.99 -14.27
C PRO A 479 13.22 60.45 -15.17
N GLY A 480 13.65 59.66 -16.19
CA GLY A 480 14.18 60.24 -17.44
C GLY A 480 15.33 59.54 -18.20
N SER A 481 15.01 59.07 -19.42
CA SER A 481 15.74 59.29 -20.71
C SER A 481 17.20 58.83 -20.98
N HIS A 482 17.31 58.08 -22.10
CA HIS A 482 18.30 58.16 -23.21
C HIS A 482 19.77 57.65 -23.08
N ALA A 483 20.11 56.79 -24.06
CA ALA A 483 21.37 56.72 -24.82
C ALA A 483 22.66 56.23 -24.07
N THR A 484 23.70 55.63 -24.69
CA THR A 484 23.99 55.31 -26.11
C THR A 484 24.94 54.11 -26.22
N ALA A 485 25.13 53.60 -27.44
CA ALA A 485 26.03 52.52 -27.84
C ALA A 485 27.53 52.65 -27.45
N SER A 486 28.22 51.50 -27.30
CA SER A 486 29.32 51.04 -28.20
C SER A 486 29.88 49.69 -27.68
N THR A 487 30.00 48.60 -28.46
CA THR A 487 30.79 48.29 -29.68
C THR A 487 32.23 47.86 -29.39
N LEU A 488 32.54 46.60 -29.74
CA LEU A 488 33.81 45.90 -30.05
C LEU A 488 33.71 44.49 -29.44
N GLY A 489 33.86 43.36 -30.14
CA GLY A 489 34.77 43.04 -31.24
C GLY A 489 35.74 41.95 -30.72
N SER A 490 36.03 40.83 -31.38
CA SER A 490 35.81 40.47 -32.79
C SER A 490 36.08 38.98 -33.05
N SER A 491 35.69 38.50 -34.24
CA SER A 491 36.31 37.38 -35.01
C SER A 491 36.45 35.98 -34.38
N SER A 492 35.78 34.93 -34.87
CA SER A 492 35.87 34.24 -36.19
C SER A 492 36.46 32.83 -36.00
N ARG A 493 36.23 31.78 -36.83
CA ARG A 493 35.82 31.76 -38.24
C ARG A 493 35.33 30.36 -38.67
N THR A 494 34.33 30.30 -39.55
CA THR A 494 34.06 29.28 -40.62
C THR A 494 33.93 27.77 -40.28
N GLY A 495 32.95 27.04 -40.83
CA GLY A 495 31.80 27.46 -41.65
C GLY A 495 31.22 26.37 -42.58
N THR A 496 30.19 26.72 -43.37
CA THR A 496 29.56 25.98 -44.51
C THR A 496 28.86 24.64 -44.16
N LYS A 497 27.70 24.20 -44.69
CA LYS A 497 26.68 24.61 -45.70
C LYS A 497 25.42 23.68 -45.47
N SER A 498 24.22 23.83 -46.03
CA SER A 498 23.61 24.80 -46.96
C SER A 498 22.07 24.80 -46.90
N ALA A 499 21.46 25.98 -47.06
CA ALA A 499 20.26 26.31 -47.87
C ALA A 499 19.02 25.37 -47.98
N ALA A 500 17.88 25.82 -47.43
CA ALA A 500 16.57 25.91 -48.12
C ALA A 500 15.53 26.70 -47.26
N SER A 501 14.69 27.54 -47.88
CA SER A 501 13.57 28.29 -47.27
C SER A 501 12.61 28.75 -48.39
N PRO A 502 11.43 29.32 -48.09
CA PRO A 502 10.28 28.80 -47.35
C PRO A 502 9.06 28.65 -48.31
N PRO A 503 7.79 28.70 -47.87
CA PRO A 503 7.15 30.02 -47.67
C PRO A 503 6.19 30.13 -46.47
N HIS A 504 5.78 31.37 -46.19
CA HIS A 504 4.81 31.77 -45.16
C HIS A 504 3.35 31.41 -45.48
N CYS A 505 2.52 31.31 -44.43
CA CYS A 505 1.11 31.69 -44.47
C CYS A 505 0.76 32.54 -43.23
N GLU A 506 -0.10 33.55 -43.41
CA GLU A 506 -0.54 34.51 -42.39
C GLU A 506 -1.76 34.01 -41.58
N PRO A 507 -2.06 34.61 -40.41
CA PRO A 507 -3.15 34.17 -39.53
C PRO A 507 -4.53 34.71 -39.95
N ALA A 508 -5.58 33.94 -39.61
CA ALA A 508 -6.99 34.27 -39.84
C ALA A 508 -7.82 34.13 -38.53
N PRO A 509 -9.01 34.78 -38.40
CA PRO A 509 -9.30 35.54 -37.19
C PRO A 509 -10.39 34.98 -36.26
N SER A 510 -10.43 35.53 -35.04
CA SER A 510 -11.39 35.24 -33.98
C SER A 510 -12.84 35.67 -34.31
N PRO A 511 -13.87 34.90 -33.90
CA PRO A 511 -15.26 35.33 -33.96
C PRO A 511 -15.65 36.26 -32.78
N PRO A 512 -16.73 37.05 -32.90
CA PRO A 512 -16.93 38.25 -32.07
C PRO A 512 -17.65 38.01 -30.74
N ARG A 513 -17.26 38.78 -29.72
CA ARG A 513 -18.07 39.02 -28.51
C ARG A 513 -19.35 39.79 -28.88
N ARG A 514 -20.51 39.33 -28.42
CA ARG A 514 -21.73 40.15 -28.37
C ARG A 514 -22.01 40.57 -26.93
N SER A 515 -22.08 41.88 -26.73
CA SER A 515 -22.50 42.53 -25.50
C SER A 515 -24.01 42.77 -25.52
N CYS A 516 -24.74 42.27 -24.52
CA CYS A 516 -26.06 42.77 -24.13
C CYS A 516 -26.16 42.78 -22.60
N GLY A 517 -26.69 43.87 -22.06
CA GLY A 517 -27.20 44.02 -20.70
C GLY A 517 -27.99 45.33 -20.64
N PRO A 518 -28.48 45.77 -19.47
CA PRO A 518 -28.72 45.03 -18.23
C PRO A 518 -30.22 44.94 -17.90
N CYS A 519 -30.63 44.01 -17.03
CA CYS A 519 -31.95 44.05 -16.39
C CYS A 519 -31.78 44.31 -14.88
N ASN A 520 -32.22 45.49 -14.43
CA ASN A 520 -32.35 45.80 -13.01
C ASN A 520 -33.58 45.09 -12.43
N ALA A 521 -33.40 44.38 -11.32
CA ALA A 521 -34.45 44.10 -10.35
C ALA A 521 -33.83 44.17 -8.95
N ALA A 522 -34.24 45.15 -8.16
CA ALA A 522 -33.70 45.38 -6.82
C ALA A 522 -34.57 44.68 -5.76
N LEU A 523 -33.93 43.92 -4.87
CA LEU A 523 -34.45 43.61 -3.54
C LEU A 523 -33.31 43.73 -2.53
N THR A 524 -33.58 44.44 -1.44
CA THR A 524 -32.64 44.76 -0.35
C THR A 524 -32.55 43.63 0.70
N PRO A 525 -31.46 43.56 1.48
CA PRO A 525 -31.19 42.44 2.39
C PRO A 525 -31.76 42.66 3.82
N PRO A 526 -31.93 41.59 4.61
CA PRO A 526 -31.97 41.66 6.07
C PRO A 526 -30.56 41.58 6.69
N ALA A 527 -30.46 41.97 7.96
CA ALA A 527 -29.21 42.37 8.61
C ALA A 527 -28.37 41.23 9.21
N SER A 528 -27.09 41.58 9.36
CA SER A 528 -26.03 40.94 10.15
C SER A 528 -26.43 40.38 11.53
N LEU A 529 -25.89 39.20 11.84
CA LEU A 529 -25.30 38.87 13.14
C LEU A 529 -24.00 38.07 12.89
N ALA A 530 -22.98 38.30 13.69
CA ALA A 530 -21.62 37.76 13.57
C ALA A 530 -21.06 37.46 14.98
N PRO A 531 -19.85 36.88 15.17
CA PRO A 531 -18.93 36.30 14.18
C PRO A 531 -18.55 34.83 14.49
N SER A 532 -17.98 34.15 13.49
CA SER A 532 -17.29 32.86 13.66
C SER A 532 -16.04 33.01 14.53
N PRO A 533 -15.64 31.99 15.34
CA PRO A 533 -14.38 32.02 16.06
C PRO A 533 -13.18 32.00 15.10
N SER A 534 -12.17 32.79 15.43
CA SER A 534 -11.00 33.05 14.59
C SER A 534 -10.15 31.80 14.34
N SER A 535 -9.88 31.51 13.07
CA SER A 535 -8.85 30.57 12.64
C SER A 535 -7.46 31.08 13.01
N ALA A 536 -6.90 30.60 14.13
CA ALA A 536 -5.48 30.71 14.39
C ALA A 536 -4.73 29.72 13.47
N GLY A 537 -4.24 30.22 12.34
CA GLY A 537 -3.51 29.40 11.37
C GLY A 537 -2.19 28.90 11.95
N SER A 538 -2.17 27.65 12.44
CA SER A 538 -0.94 26.91 12.71
C SER A 538 -0.55 26.13 11.46
N SER A 539 0.48 26.61 10.76
CA SER A 539 1.11 25.86 9.67
C SER A 539 1.73 24.58 10.25
N SER A 540 1.05 23.44 10.07
CA SER A 540 1.64 22.14 10.38
C SER A 540 2.55 21.69 9.23
N PRO A 541 3.70 21.05 9.52
CA PRO A 541 4.45 20.34 8.49
C PRO A 541 3.66 19.12 8.02
N ALA A 542 4.05 18.53 6.88
CA ALA A 542 3.47 17.29 6.39
C ALA A 542 3.46 16.19 7.48
N ARG A 543 2.29 15.62 7.76
CA ARG A 543 2.09 14.60 8.82
C ARG A 543 1.68 13.27 8.21
N ILE A 544 2.55 12.26 8.31
CA ILE A 544 2.13 10.87 8.10
C ILE A 544 1.50 10.39 9.41
N ALA A 545 0.18 10.17 9.41
CA ALA A 545 -0.57 9.75 10.59
C ALA A 545 -0.93 8.26 10.53
N VAL A 546 -0.44 7.49 11.50
CA VAL A 546 -0.92 6.12 11.77
C VAL A 546 -2.10 6.24 12.73
N LEU A 547 -3.30 5.94 12.27
CA LEU A 547 -4.48 5.88 13.13
C LEU A 547 -4.54 4.51 13.82
N PRO A 548 -4.61 4.43 15.16
CA PRO A 548 -4.87 3.18 15.83
C PRO A 548 -6.30 2.73 15.51
N ARG A 549 -6.48 1.47 15.09
CA ARG A 549 -7.82 0.86 15.05
C ARG A 549 -8.42 0.92 16.46
N PRO A 550 -9.69 1.32 16.63
CA PRO A 550 -10.39 1.03 17.88
C PRO A 550 -10.37 -0.49 18.11
N ARG A 551 -10.22 -0.92 19.37
CA ARG A 551 -10.33 -2.35 19.73
C ARG A 551 -11.78 -2.79 19.53
N VAL A 552 -12.10 -3.23 18.31
CA VAL A 552 -13.34 -3.96 18.04
C VAL A 552 -13.31 -5.23 18.93
N PRO A 553 -14.35 -5.50 19.74
CA PRO A 553 -14.44 -6.75 20.50
C PRO A 553 -14.39 -7.95 19.54
N PRO A 554 -14.04 -9.17 20.01
CA PRO A 554 -13.91 -10.33 19.14
C PRO A 554 -15.18 -10.52 18.30
N HIS A 555 -15.02 -10.51 16.97
CA HIS A 555 -16.14 -10.53 16.03
C HIS A 555 -17.12 -11.67 16.34
N HIS A 556 -18.35 -11.32 16.70
CA HIS A 556 -19.48 -12.18 16.35
C HIS A 556 -19.46 -12.36 14.83
N PRO A 557 -19.70 -13.58 14.31
CA PRO A 557 -19.86 -13.77 12.88
C PRO A 557 -21.12 -13.00 12.44
N SER A 558 -20.94 -11.87 11.75
CA SER A 558 -22.06 -11.18 11.11
C SER A 558 -22.76 -12.18 10.18
N PRO A 559 -24.06 -12.47 10.36
CA PRO A 559 -24.74 -13.45 9.55
C PRO A 559 -24.80 -12.93 8.12
N ALA A 560 -24.11 -13.62 7.22
CA ALA A 560 -24.30 -13.41 5.79
C ALA A 560 -25.79 -13.63 5.48
N GLN A 561 -26.52 -12.55 5.21
CA GLN A 561 -27.89 -12.69 4.71
C GLN A 561 -27.81 -13.45 3.37
N PRO A 562 -28.45 -14.61 3.25
CA PRO A 562 -28.53 -15.28 1.96
C PRO A 562 -29.47 -14.46 1.09
N TRP A 563 -28.94 -13.90 0.01
CA TRP A 563 -29.76 -13.44 -1.11
C TRP A 563 -30.59 -14.63 -1.61
N ARG A 564 -31.85 -14.68 -1.20
CA ARG A 564 -32.83 -15.63 -1.69
C ARG A 564 -33.37 -15.09 -3.01
N ASN A 565 -32.93 -15.65 -4.12
CA ASN A 565 -33.70 -15.54 -5.36
C ASN A 565 -35.06 -16.24 -5.19
N PRO A 566 -36.11 -15.76 -5.88
CA PRO A 566 -37.29 -16.57 -6.19
C PRO A 566 -36.95 -17.75 -7.11
#